data_AF-A0A701QQG9-F1
#
_entry.id   AF-A0A701QQG9-F1
#
_cell.length_a   1.000
_cell.length_b   1.000
_cell.length_c   1.000
_cell.angle_alpha   90.00
_cell.angle_beta   90.00
_cell.angle_gamma   90.00
#
_symmetry.space_group_name_H-M   'P 1'
#
loop_
_entity.id
_entity.type
_entity.pdbx_description
1 polymer ?
#
loop_
_entity_poly.entity_id
_entity_poly.type
_entity_poly.pdbx_seq_one_letter_code
_entity_poly.pdbx_strand_id
1 'polypeptide(L)'
;MSFWQKPLSETIVQSKKLIGSDVNFNVVANWFEGYQEDAPTSSNQGTSNLAFQRWFRFKEAFSPKFVTDTLNYLPYKVGTCLDPFLGSGTTSVTCKMLGINSIGTEVNPFLADLVEAKLTTVDTDAFYDSYSHLIKKLTIMECDYQLTPGMPLSFNEPGIKERYVFSNSAYSTIRAILRCSHALSKEHHRLLKVLLGSVLVENSNTIVNGKGRRYRNNWNTRIRTGLDVIKSLNQAVDETIKDIASFSYYNNSSHSILRGDTRALLPTINHADVVIFSPPYPNSFDYTDVYNIELWMLDYLKSNDDNRSLRNRTLRSHVQAKWTANPDIELKSNLLMDTITTLQNQRGILWNKNIPEMISYYFEDLYFIFMNFKRILKRGHHAIVAIGDSRYAGVHVDVGAILEEIIQPLGFILVEKGEIRSMRSSSQHGGKFELSEHCLVFEKI
;
A
#
# COMPACT_ATOMS: atom_id res chain seq x y z
N MET A 1 6.81 3.65 -28.06
CA MET A 1 6.30 4.25 -26.80
C MET A 1 6.28 3.14 -25.78
N SER A 2 6.85 3.34 -24.59
CA SER A 2 6.81 2.30 -23.55
C SER A 2 5.37 2.00 -23.14
N PHE A 3 5.08 0.77 -22.68
CA PHE A 3 3.68 0.36 -22.45
C PHE A 3 2.96 1.25 -21.41
N TRP A 4 3.68 1.79 -20.42
CA TRP A 4 3.14 2.64 -19.35
C TRP A 4 2.86 4.09 -19.78
N GLN A 5 3.16 4.46 -21.03
CA GLN A 5 2.94 5.79 -21.62
C GLN A 5 1.74 5.82 -22.59
N LYS A 6 1.06 4.68 -22.80
CA LYS A 6 -0.10 4.61 -23.69
C LYS A 6 -1.22 5.54 -23.21
N PRO A 7 -2.00 6.17 -24.11
CA PRO A 7 -3.18 6.91 -23.70
C PRO A 7 -4.22 6.00 -23.03
N LEU A 8 -5.03 6.55 -22.11
CA LEU A 8 -6.09 5.83 -21.41
C LEU A 8 -7.09 5.19 -22.38
N SER A 9 -7.42 5.89 -23.47
CA SER A 9 -8.31 5.37 -24.52
C SER A 9 -7.75 4.09 -25.14
N GLU A 10 -6.43 4.01 -25.37
CA GLU A 10 -5.76 2.81 -25.85
C GLU A 10 -5.72 1.71 -24.78
N THR A 11 -5.43 2.05 -23.52
CA THR A 11 -5.49 1.11 -22.39
C THR A 11 -6.87 0.44 -22.30
N ILE A 12 -7.94 1.24 -22.35
CA ILE A 12 -9.31 0.77 -22.31
C ILE A 12 -9.56 -0.16 -23.50
N VAL A 13 -9.30 0.26 -24.73
CA VAL A 13 -9.54 -0.59 -25.92
C VAL A 13 -8.75 -1.91 -25.86
N GLN A 14 -7.50 -1.87 -25.42
CA GLN A 14 -6.65 -3.06 -25.36
C GLN A 14 -7.06 -4.03 -24.26
N SER A 15 -7.67 -3.55 -23.16
CA SER A 15 -8.17 -4.41 -22.09
C SER A 15 -9.15 -5.49 -22.58
N LYS A 16 -9.82 -5.30 -23.74
CA LYS A 16 -10.62 -6.35 -24.41
C LYS A 16 -9.88 -7.66 -24.62
N LYS A 17 -8.55 -7.62 -24.77
CA LYS A 17 -7.71 -8.81 -24.95
C LYS A 17 -7.47 -9.57 -23.64
N LEU A 18 -7.60 -8.89 -22.50
CA LEU A 18 -7.36 -9.43 -21.15
C LEU A 18 -8.63 -9.98 -20.51
N ILE A 19 -9.74 -9.31 -20.78
CA ILE A 19 -11.06 -9.58 -20.21
C ILE A 19 -11.43 -11.05 -20.46
N GLY A 20 -11.69 -11.77 -19.37
CA GLY A 20 -12.23 -13.14 -19.45
C GLY A 20 -13.54 -13.17 -20.25
N SER A 21 -13.91 -14.33 -20.82
CA SER A 21 -15.17 -14.49 -21.59
C SER A 21 -16.41 -14.01 -20.83
N ASP A 22 -16.33 -14.07 -19.50
CA ASP A 22 -17.39 -13.76 -18.56
C ASP A 22 -17.20 -12.37 -17.94
N VAL A 23 -16.59 -11.41 -18.63
CA VAL A 23 -16.46 -10.02 -18.12
C VAL A 23 -16.97 -9.04 -19.17
N ASN A 24 -17.88 -8.16 -18.75
CA ASN A 24 -18.43 -7.14 -19.64
C ASN A 24 -17.43 -5.98 -19.79
N PHE A 25 -16.95 -5.78 -21.01
CA PHE A 25 -16.04 -4.67 -21.38
C PHE A 25 -16.51 -3.29 -20.88
N ASN A 26 -17.82 -3.04 -20.92
CA ASN A 26 -18.37 -1.76 -20.50
C ASN A 26 -18.15 -1.52 -19.00
N VAL A 27 -18.05 -2.56 -18.17
CA VAL A 27 -17.74 -2.41 -16.73
C VAL A 27 -16.34 -1.83 -16.54
N VAL A 28 -15.36 -2.35 -17.28
CA VAL A 28 -13.96 -1.87 -17.23
C VAL A 28 -13.88 -0.44 -17.77
N ALA A 29 -14.52 -0.17 -18.91
CA ALA A 29 -14.55 1.18 -19.49
C ALA A 29 -15.19 2.21 -18.54
N ASN A 30 -16.37 1.89 -17.99
CA ASN A 30 -17.09 2.76 -17.05
C ASN A 30 -16.29 2.96 -15.75
N TRP A 31 -15.55 1.94 -15.30
CA TRP A 31 -14.67 2.08 -14.14
C TRP A 31 -13.63 3.17 -14.40
N PHE A 32 -12.94 3.12 -15.54
CA PHE A 32 -11.90 4.08 -15.89
C PHE A 32 -12.40 5.51 -16.18
N GLU A 33 -13.70 5.78 -16.29
CA GLU A 33 -14.22 7.15 -16.48
C GLU A 33 -13.82 8.11 -15.35
N GLY A 34 -13.62 7.58 -14.13
CA GLY A 34 -13.15 8.36 -12.98
C GLY A 34 -11.63 8.61 -12.94
N TYR A 35 -10.86 8.09 -13.90
CA TYR A 35 -9.39 8.17 -13.91
C TYR A 35 -8.91 9.48 -14.54
N GLN A 36 -8.04 10.21 -13.82
CA GLN A 36 -7.40 11.43 -14.31
C GLN A 36 -6.08 11.07 -15.00
N GLU A 37 -6.08 11.15 -16.34
CA GLU A 37 -4.97 10.70 -17.18
C GLU A 37 -3.71 11.57 -17.09
N ASP A 38 -3.85 12.83 -16.72
CA ASP A 38 -2.74 13.78 -16.54
C ASP A 38 -1.87 13.46 -15.30
N ALA A 39 -2.32 12.54 -14.44
CA ALA A 39 -1.57 12.11 -13.27
C ALA A 39 -0.56 10.99 -13.58
N PRO A 40 0.60 10.93 -12.89
CA PRO A 40 1.60 9.87 -13.10
C PRO A 40 1.05 8.48 -12.76
N THR A 41 1.19 7.52 -13.67
CA THR A 41 0.68 6.14 -13.56
C THR A 41 1.36 5.29 -12.48
N SER A 42 2.61 5.62 -12.11
CA SER A 42 3.31 5.03 -10.95
C SER A 42 2.78 5.51 -9.60
N SER A 43 1.78 6.40 -9.58
CA SER A 43 1.20 6.93 -8.36
C SER A 43 -0.33 6.90 -8.39
N ASN A 44 -0.93 6.89 -7.20
CA ASN A 44 -2.38 6.83 -7.03
C ASN A 44 -3.04 8.22 -7.16
N GLN A 45 -2.36 9.21 -7.74
CA GLN A 45 -2.84 10.59 -7.78
C GLN A 45 -4.07 10.74 -8.69
N GLY A 46 -4.10 10.00 -9.81
CA GLY A 46 -5.19 10.07 -10.78
C GLY A 46 -6.42 9.23 -10.46
N THR A 47 -6.50 8.64 -9.27
CA THR A 47 -7.55 7.66 -8.91
C THR A 47 -8.49 8.15 -7.83
N SER A 48 -8.41 9.45 -7.48
CA SER A 48 -9.19 10.06 -6.39
C SER A 48 -10.70 9.94 -6.58
N ASN A 49 -11.19 9.83 -7.82
CA ASN A 49 -12.60 9.61 -8.14
C ASN A 49 -12.90 8.16 -8.56
N LEU A 50 -11.88 7.31 -8.66
CA LEU A 50 -12.01 5.96 -9.16
C LEU A 50 -12.58 5.03 -8.08
N ALA A 51 -13.63 4.29 -8.42
CA ALA A 51 -14.31 3.37 -7.50
C ALA A 51 -13.30 2.38 -6.89
N PHE A 52 -13.50 2.02 -5.62
CA PHE A 52 -12.59 1.21 -4.78
C PHE A 52 -11.22 1.85 -4.51
N GLN A 53 -10.62 2.63 -5.41
CA GLN A 53 -9.37 3.33 -5.14
C GLN A 53 -9.58 4.47 -4.15
N ARG A 54 -10.70 5.20 -4.28
CA ARG A 54 -11.03 6.32 -3.39
C ARG A 54 -11.48 5.96 -1.98
N TRP A 55 -11.74 4.67 -1.69
CA TRP A 55 -12.17 4.23 -0.36
C TRP A 55 -11.12 4.50 0.72
N PHE A 56 -9.85 4.58 0.34
CA PHE A 56 -8.77 4.99 1.23
C PHE A 56 -7.63 5.60 0.42
N ARG A 57 -7.25 6.85 0.75
CA ARG A 57 -6.19 7.56 0.04
C ARG A 57 -4.82 7.00 0.40
N PHE A 58 -4.30 6.14 -0.47
CA PHE A 58 -2.96 5.57 -0.38
C PHE A 58 -2.08 6.13 -1.50
N LYS A 59 -1.16 7.05 -1.19
CA LYS A 59 -0.43 7.83 -2.19
C LYS A 59 0.63 7.01 -2.93
N GLU A 60 1.18 6.02 -2.24
CA GLU A 60 2.33 5.23 -2.66
C GLU A 60 1.98 4.08 -3.62
N ALA A 61 0.70 3.85 -3.91
CA ALA A 61 0.27 2.82 -4.86
C ALA A 61 0.45 3.31 -6.30
N PHE A 62 0.77 2.41 -7.23
CA PHE A 62 0.60 2.66 -8.66
C PHE A 62 -0.89 2.63 -9.04
N SER A 63 -1.20 3.12 -10.24
CA SER A 63 -2.55 3.21 -10.79
C SER A 63 -3.07 1.88 -11.36
N PRO A 64 -4.40 1.68 -11.43
CA PRO A 64 -5.00 0.57 -12.19
C PRO A 64 -4.64 0.57 -13.67
N LYS A 65 -4.40 1.76 -14.24
CA LYS A 65 -3.95 1.92 -15.62
C LYS A 65 -2.59 1.24 -15.82
N PHE A 66 -1.63 1.47 -14.91
CA PHE A 66 -0.32 0.81 -14.95
C PHE A 66 -0.45 -0.71 -14.99
N VAL A 67 -1.24 -1.29 -14.09
CA VAL A 67 -1.49 -2.74 -14.04
C VAL A 67 -2.10 -3.25 -15.35
N THR A 68 -3.11 -2.55 -15.87
CA THR A 68 -3.79 -2.93 -17.12
C THR A 68 -2.85 -2.89 -18.32
N ASP A 69 -2.03 -1.84 -18.43
CA ASP A 69 -1.03 -1.70 -19.50
C ASP A 69 0.05 -2.77 -19.40
N THR A 70 0.53 -3.09 -18.19
CA THR A 70 1.48 -4.17 -17.96
C THR A 70 0.89 -5.51 -18.43
N LEU A 71 -0.32 -5.85 -18.00
CA LEU A 71 -0.96 -7.11 -18.39
C LEU A 71 -1.16 -7.19 -19.91
N ASN A 72 -1.53 -6.09 -20.56
CA ASN A 72 -1.69 -5.99 -22.03
C ASN A 72 -0.39 -6.14 -22.81
N TYR A 73 0.74 -5.76 -22.20
CA TYR A 73 2.04 -5.79 -22.85
C TYR A 73 2.62 -7.21 -22.96
N LEU A 74 2.20 -8.13 -22.09
CA LEU A 74 2.79 -9.45 -22.00
C LEU A 74 2.51 -10.31 -23.24
N PRO A 75 3.50 -11.12 -23.69
CA PRO A 75 3.36 -11.95 -24.89
C PRO A 75 2.57 -13.25 -24.65
N TYR A 76 1.96 -13.41 -23.47
CA TYR A 76 1.20 -14.59 -23.07
C TYR A 76 -0.08 -14.19 -22.32
N LYS A 77 -1.04 -15.11 -22.28
CA LYS A 77 -2.24 -14.95 -21.49
C LYS A 77 -1.92 -15.09 -20.00
N VAL A 78 -2.32 -14.10 -19.21
CA VAL A 78 -2.18 -14.13 -17.75
C VAL A 78 -3.41 -14.77 -17.13
N GLY A 79 -3.24 -15.88 -16.42
CA GLY A 79 -4.27 -16.49 -15.59
C GLY A 79 -4.21 -16.00 -14.14
N THR A 80 -3.00 -15.81 -13.59
CA THR A 80 -2.80 -15.37 -12.20
C THR A 80 -1.69 -14.32 -12.08
N CYS A 81 -2.01 -13.19 -11.47
CA CYS A 81 -1.06 -12.12 -11.13
C CYS A 81 -0.68 -12.16 -9.64
N LEU A 82 0.61 -12.09 -9.34
CA LEU A 82 1.13 -11.99 -7.97
C LEU A 82 1.58 -10.56 -7.65
N ASP A 83 1.17 -10.06 -6.49
CA ASP A 83 1.66 -8.81 -5.90
C ASP A 83 2.15 -9.05 -4.45
N PRO A 84 3.47 -9.17 -4.20
CA PRO A 84 4.04 -9.33 -2.87
C PRO A 84 3.95 -8.08 -1.97
N PHE A 85 3.42 -6.96 -2.45
CA PHE A 85 3.28 -5.72 -1.66
C PHE A 85 1.96 -5.02 -2.00
N LEU A 86 0.84 -5.67 -1.67
CA LEU A 86 -0.49 -5.24 -2.12
C LEU A 86 -0.80 -3.77 -1.78
N GLY A 87 -0.35 -3.26 -0.63
CA GLY A 87 -0.64 -1.91 -0.16
C GLY A 87 -2.16 -1.68 -0.13
N SER A 88 -2.65 -0.75 -0.95
CA SER A 88 -4.09 -0.48 -1.07
C SER A 88 -4.89 -1.42 -1.97
N GLY A 89 -4.23 -2.40 -2.59
CA GLY A 89 -4.86 -3.47 -3.35
C GLY A 89 -5.07 -3.19 -4.84
N THR A 90 -4.39 -2.20 -5.42
CA THR A 90 -4.55 -1.81 -6.84
C THR A 90 -4.48 -3.01 -7.77
N THR A 91 -3.46 -3.86 -7.63
CA THR A 91 -3.29 -5.05 -8.49
C THR A 91 -4.48 -5.98 -8.41
N SER A 92 -4.90 -6.35 -7.20
CA SER A 92 -6.00 -7.31 -7.02
C SER A 92 -7.35 -6.75 -7.46
N VAL A 93 -7.63 -5.47 -7.19
CA VAL A 93 -8.87 -4.81 -7.66
C VAL A 93 -8.87 -4.74 -9.19
N THR A 94 -7.74 -4.39 -9.81
CA THR A 94 -7.65 -4.34 -11.28
C THR A 94 -7.81 -5.74 -11.89
N CYS A 95 -7.16 -6.75 -11.30
CA CYS A 95 -7.32 -8.14 -11.71
C CYS A 95 -8.79 -8.60 -11.59
N LYS A 96 -9.48 -8.23 -10.49
CA LYS A 96 -10.93 -8.46 -10.34
C LYS A 96 -11.72 -7.81 -11.47
N MET A 97 -11.45 -6.56 -11.81
CA MET A 97 -12.16 -5.89 -12.92
C MET A 97 -11.90 -6.55 -14.27
N LEU A 98 -10.72 -7.15 -14.48
CA LEU A 98 -10.35 -7.83 -15.72
C LEU A 98 -10.72 -9.33 -15.76
N GLY A 99 -11.18 -9.91 -14.64
CA GLY A 99 -11.44 -11.35 -14.52
C GLY A 99 -10.17 -12.21 -14.50
N ILE A 100 -9.08 -11.67 -13.95
CA ILE A 100 -7.78 -12.35 -13.79
C ILE A 100 -7.62 -12.73 -12.32
N ASN A 101 -7.10 -13.92 -12.01
CA ASN A 101 -6.86 -14.30 -10.62
C ASN A 101 -5.75 -13.43 -10.02
N SER A 102 -5.82 -13.16 -8.72
CA SER A 102 -4.72 -12.51 -8.02
C SER A 102 -4.34 -13.19 -6.72
N ILE A 103 -3.05 -13.17 -6.44
CA ILE A 103 -2.49 -13.55 -5.15
C ILE A 103 -1.69 -12.36 -4.66
N GLY A 104 -1.79 -12.01 -3.39
CA GLY A 104 -0.88 -11.02 -2.85
C GLY A 104 -0.64 -11.13 -1.36
N THR A 105 0.44 -10.50 -0.91
CA THR A 105 0.83 -10.47 0.49
C THR A 105 0.77 -9.04 1.01
N GLU A 106 0.29 -8.86 2.24
CA GLU A 106 0.28 -7.55 2.90
C GLU A 106 0.59 -7.71 4.40
N VAL A 107 1.59 -6.99 4.87
CA VAL A 107 2.06 -7.06 6.26
C VAL A 107 1.25 -6.17 7.20
N ASN A 108 0.77 -5.02 6.70
CA ASN A 108 -0.04 -4.10 7.47
C ASN A 108 -1.47 -4.62 7.57
N PRO A 109 -1.95 -4.97 8.77
CA PRO A 109 -3.25 -5.62 8.92
C PRO A 109 -4.44 -4.72 8.54
N PHE A 110 -4.32 -3.39 8.68
CA PHE A 110 -5.33 -2.45 8.23
C PHE A 110 -5.42 -2.44 6.70
N LEU A 111 -4.28 -2.37 6.01
CA LEU A 111 -4.24 -2.40 4.55
C LEU A 111 -4.74 -3.75 4.02
N ALA A 112 -4.40 -4.86 4.67
CA ALA A 112 -4.94 -6.17 4.32
C ALA A 112 -6.47 -6.24 4.44
N ASP A 113 -7.05 -5.64 5.49
CA ASP A 113 -8.53 -5.53 5.62
C ASP A 113 -9.12 -4.58 4.58
N LEU A 114 -8.43 -3.50 4.21
CA LEU A 114 -8.83 -2.63 3.12
C LEU A 114 -8.89 -3.37 1.78
N VAL A 115 -7.86 -4.14 1.41
CA VAL A 115 -7.88 -4.92 0.15
C VAL A 115 -9.01 -5.96 0.19
N GLU A 116 -9.13 -6.69 1.29
CA GLU A 116 -10.17 -7.70 1.47
C GLU A 116 -11.58 -7.09 1.37
N ALA A 117 -11.82 -5.92 1.96
CA ALA A 117 -13.09 -5.21 1.86
C ALA A 117 -13.42 -4.81 0.41
N LYS A 118 -12.42 -4.41 -0.39
CA LYS A 118 -12.62 -4.08 -1.82
C LYS A 118 -12.93 -5.31 -2.68
N LEU A 119 -12.41 -6.48 -2.28
CA LEU A 119 -12.59 -7.73 -3.03
C LEU A 119 -13.84 -8.50 -2.64
N THR A 120 -14.27 -8.39 -1.38
CA THR A 120 -15.45 -9.08 -0.84
C THR A 120 -16.73 -8.46 -1.39
N THR A 121 -17.63 -9.31 -1.92
CA THR A 121 -18.99 -8.88 -2.27
C THR A 121 -19.82 -8.68 -1.00
N VAL A 122 -20.46 -7.53 -0.88
CA VAL A 122 -21.31 -7.17 0.26
C VAL A 122 -22.68 -6.78 -0.26
N ASP A 123 -23.74 -7.30 0.37
CA ASP A 123 -25.10 -6.83 0.14
C ASP A 123 -25.22 -5.41 0.71
N THR A 124 -25.38 -4.43 -0.19
CA THR A 124 -25.34 -3.01 0.18
C THR A 124 -26.53 -2.59 1.02
N ASP A 125 -27.71 -3.18 0.79
CA ASP A 125 -28.93 -2.83 1.52
C ASP A 125 -28.83 -3.38 2.94
N ALA A 126 -28.42 -4.64 3.08
CA ALA A 126 -28.20 -5.26 4.39
C ALA A 126 -27.08 -4.56 5.18
N PHE A 127 -26.00 -4.11 4.51
CA PHE A 127 -24.94 -3.34 5.14
C PHE A 127 -25.45 -1.97 5.61
N TYR A 128 -26.20 -1.26 4.78
CA TYR A 128 -26.75 0.05 5.12
C TYR A 128 -27.71 -0.02 6.31
N ASP A 129 -28.60 -1.02 6.33
CA ASP A 129 -29.52 -1.25 7.46
C ASP A 129 -28.75 -1.54 8.75
N SER A 130 -27.73 -2.39 8.68
CA SER A 130 -26.85 -2.71 9.81
C SER A 130 -26.12 -1.47 10.34
N TYR A 131 -25.56 -0.66 9.44
CA TYR A 131 -24.87 0.59 9.76
C TYR A 131 -25.81 1.63 10.38
N SER A 132 -26.95 1.89 9.74
CA SER A 132 -27.97 2.84 10.20
C SER A 132 -28.50 2.46 11.58
N HIS A 133 -28.72 1.17 11.82
CA HIS A 133 -29.13 0.65 13.13
C HIS A 133 -28.06 0.90 14.20
N LEU A 134 -26.79 0.62 13.88
CA LEU A 134 -25.66 0.84 14.77
C LEU A 134 -25.53 2.31 15.16
N ILE A 135 -25.58 3.23 14.19
CA ILE A 135 -25.47 4.67 14.44
C ILE A 135 -26.66 5.17 15.27
N LYS A 136 -27.89 4.73 14.97
CA LYS A 136 -29.09 5.13 15.71
C LYS A 136 -29.06 4.70 17.18
N LYS A 137 -28.45 3.55 17.48
CA LYS A 137 -28.32 3.01 18.85
C LYS A 137 -26.97 3.28 19.51
N LEU A 138 -26.11 4.08 18.87
CA LEU A 138 -24.75 4.30 19.34
C LEU A 138 -24.79 4.93 20.73
N THR A 139 -24.23 4.22 21.71
CA THR A 139 -24.06 4.70 23.07
C THR A 139 -22.58 4.71 23.39
N ILE A 140 -22.08 5.87 23.80
CA ILE A 140 -20.69 6.03 24.26
C ILE A 140 -20.62 5.62 25.73
N MET A 141 -19.68 4.73 26.04
CA MET A 141 -19.44 4.17 27.37
C MET A 141 -18.10 4.64 27.92
N GLU A 142 -17.87 4.49 29.22
CA GLU A 142 -16.62 4.89 29.88
C GLU A 142 -15.37 4.25 29.25
N CYS A 143 -15.48 3.00 28.80
CA CYS A 143 -14.38 2.30 28.13
C CYS A 143 -13.98 2.93 26.78
N ASP A 144 -14.86 3.67 26.12
CA ASP A 144 -14.58 4.29 24.82
C ASP A 144 -13.68 5.53 24.94
N TYR A 145 -13.52 6.08 26.15
CA TYR A 145 -12.59 7.17 26.43
C TYR A 145 -11.16 6.67 26.73
N GLN A 146 -11.02 5.38 26.99
CA GLN A 146 -9.76 4.80 27.44
C GLN A 146 -8.82 4.55 26.25
N LEU A 147 -7.53 4.84 26.46
CA LEU A 147 -6.48 4.50 25.51
C LEU A 147 -6.22 2.99 25.56
N THR A 148 -6.12 2.36 24.39
CA THR A 148 -5.64 0.97 24.29
C THR A 148 -4.22 0.88 24.89
N PRO A 149 -3.86 -0.21 25.61
CA PRO A 149 -2.51 -0.35 26.17
C PRO A 149 -1.41 -0.12 25.12
N GLY A 150 -0.42 0.70 25.46
CA GLY A 150 0.67 1.08 24.54
C GLY A 150 0.33 2.16 23.52
N MET A 151 -0.94 2.54 23.36
CA MET A 151 -1.33 3.66 22.50
C MET A 151 -0.68 4.97 23.02
N PRO A 152 -0.08 5.80 22.15
CA PRO A 152 0.53 7.04 22.60
C PRO A 152 -0.49 7.98 23.26
N LEU A 153 -0.13 8.58 24.40
CA LEU A 153 -1.01 9.46 25.17
C LEU A 153 -1.59 10.61 24.35
N SER A 154 -0.88 11.07 23.32
CA SER A 154 -1.36 12.12 22.42
C SER A 154 -2.57 11.71 21.56
N PHE A 155 -3.01 10.45 21.54
CA PHE A 155 -4.14 10.05 20.69
C PHE A 155 -5.48 10.61 21.16
N ASN A 156 -5.66 10.76 22.47
CA ASN A 156 -6.85 11.34 23.06
C ASN A 156 -6.52 12.62 23.85
N GLU A 157 -7.49 13.51 23.98
CA GLU A 157 -7.40 14.74 24.78
C GLU A 157 -7.33 14.40 26.29
N PRO A 158 -6.44 15.03 27.08
CA PRO A 158 -5.66 16.24 26.80
C PRO A 158 -4.31 16.01 26.09
N GLY A 159 -3.91 14.76 25.86
CA GLY A 159 -2.67 14.44 25.17
C GLY A 159 -1.39 14.82 25.94
N ILE A 160 -0.32 15.17 25.21
CA ILE A 160 1.00 15.53 25.81
C ILE A 160 1.26 17.02 25.59
N LYS A 161 1.47 17.79 26.66
CA LYS A 161 1.59 19.26 26.60
C LYS A 161 0.40 19.90 25.88
N GLU A 162 -0.81 19.42 26.20
CA GLU A 162 -2.09 19.80 25.56
C GLU A 162 -2.16 19.45 24.06
N ARG A 163 -1.16 18.71 23.57
CA ARG A 163 -0.94 18.04 22.29
C ARG A 163 -1.82 16.82 22.01
N TYR A 164 -2.97 16.92 21.34
CA TYR A 164 -3.80 15.72 21.05
C TYR A 164 -4.23 15.55 19.58
N VAL A 165 -4.32 14.29 19.15
CA VAL A 165 -4.71 13.86 17.79
C VAL A 165 -6.22 13.96 17.61
N PHE A 166 -7.00 13.46 18.56
CA PHE A 166 -8.46 13.53 18.56
C PHE A 166 -8.97 14.22 19.83
N SER A 167 -10.01 15.04 19.70
CA SER A 167 -10.75 15.53 20.86
C SER A 167 -11.39 14.34 21.59
N ASN A 168 -11.71 14.50 22.88
CA ASN A 168 -12.40 13.46 23.65
C ASN A 168 -13.71 13.02 22.98
N SER A 169 -14.45 13.95 22.39
CA SER A 169 -15.69 13.68 21.66
C SER A 169 -15.46 12.84 20.41
N ALA A 170 -14.47 13.21 19.58
CA ALA A 170 -14.16 12.46 18.36
C ALA A 170 -13.59 11.07 18.69
N TYR A 171 -12.63 10.99 19.62
CA TYR A 171 -12.01 9.74 20.06
C TYR A 171 -13.05 8.75 20.55
N SER A 172 -13.85 9.12 21.55
CA SER A 172 -14.85 8.22 22.15
C SER A 172 -15.93 7.79 21.17
N THR A 173 -16.31 8.64 20.22
CA THR A 173 -17.25 8.27 19.14
C THR A 173 -16.64 7.21 18.21
N ILE A 174 -15.38 7.38 17.78
CA ILE A 174 -14.67 6.40 16.94
C ILE A 174 -14.59 5.05 17.68
N ARG A 175 -14.21 5.07 18.96
CA ARG A 175 -14.09 3.87 19.79
C ARG A 175 -15.43 3.18 20.02
N ALA A 176 -16.50 3.93 20.25
CA ALA A 176 -17.85 3.38 20.38
C ALA A 176 -18.33 2.72 19.07
N ILE A 177 -18.08 3.35 17.91
CA ILE A 177 -18.43 2.77 16.60
C ILE A 177 -17.66 1.46 16.40
N LEU A 178 -16.34 1.44 16.64
CA LEU A 178 -15.52 0.23 16.54
C LEU A 178 -16.04 -0.87 17.48
N ARG A 179 -16.30 -0.56 18.75
CA ARG A 179 -16.82 -1.51 19.73
C ARG A 179 -18.15 -2.11 19.29
N CYS A 180 -19.11 -1.27 18.88
CA CYS A 180 -20.42 -1.73 18.41
C CYS A 180 -20.33 -2.51 17.09
N SER A 181 -19.33 -2.23 16.24
CA SER A 181 -19.17 -2.92 14.97
C SER A 181 -18.86 -4.42 15.11
N HIS A 182 -18.38 -4.87 16.27
CA HIS A 182 -18.13 -6.29 16.54
C HIS A 182 -19.40 -7.15 16.59
N ALA A 183 -20.58 -6.54 16.74
CA ALA A 183 -21.86 -7.24 16.68
C ALA A 183 -22.38 -7.46 15.25
N LEU A 184 -21.71 -6.88 14.24
CA LEU A 184 -22.08 -7.05 12.84
C LEU A 184 -21.54 -8.39 12.29
N SER A 185 -22.00 -8.78 11.09
CA SER A 185 -21.36 -9.87 10.35
C SER A 185 -19.88 -9.56 10.10
N LYS A 186 -19.06 -10.59 9.86
CA LYS A 186 -17.62 -10.42 9.63
C LYS A 186 -17.32 -9.44 8.49
N GLU A 187 -18.10 -9.52 7.42
CA GLU A 187 -17.98 -8.70 6.22
C GLU A 187 -18.39 -7.26 6.50
N HIS A 188 -19.53 -7.04 7.20
CA HIS A 188 -20.00 -5.71 7.57
C HIS A 188 -19.07 -5.04 8.59
N HIS A 189 -18.59 -5.78 9.58
CA HIS A 189 -17.59 -5.31 10.55
C HIS A 189 -16.33 -4.84 9.84
N ARG A 190 -15.78 -5.67 8.93
CA ARG A 190 -14.57 -5.32 8.18
C ARG A 190 -14.78 -4.08 7.32
N LEU A 191 -15.88 -4.02 6.56
CA LEU A 191 -16.18 -2.87 5.71
C LEU A 191 -16.32 -1.60 6.55
N LEU A 192 -17.13 -1.62 7.61
CA LEU A 192 -17.30 -0.47 8.50
C LEU A 192 -15.98 -0.04 9.16
N LYS A 193 -15.15 -0.99 9.59
CA LYS A 193 -13.83 -0.72 10.19
C LYS A 193 -12.88 -0.03 9.21
N VAL A 194 -12.89 -0.45 7.94
CA VAL A 194 -12.11 0.18 6.87
C VAL A 194 -12.59 1.61 6.58
N LEU A 195 -13.91 1.80 6.46
CA LEU A 195 -14.51 3.13 6.22
C LEU A 195 -14.31 4.06 7.42
N LEU A 196 -14.35 3.54 8.65
CA LEU A 196 -13.98 4.31 9.83
C LEU A 196 -12.52 4.75 9.75
N GLY A 197 -11.62 3.88 9.28
CA GLY A 197 -10.21 4.18 9.02
C GLY A 197 -9.99 5.31 8.02
N SER A 198 -10.77 5.36 6.94
CA SER A 198 -10.59 6.36 5.88
C SER A 198 -10.91 7.79 6.33
N VAL A 199 -11.74 7.95 7.36
CA VAL A 199 -12.15 9.26 7.88
C VAL A 199 -11.35 9.73 9.10
N LEU A 200 -10.41 8.92 9.60
CA LEU A 200 -9.66 9.24 10.83
C LEU A 200 -8.78 10.49 10.67
N VAL A 201 -7.96 10.54 9.61
CA VAL A 201 -6.96 11.61 9.44
C VAL A 201 -7.63 12.98 9.28
N GLU A 202 -8.74 13.08 8.55
CA GLU A 202 -9.46 14.34 8.33
C GLU A 202 -10.21 14.85 9.58
N ASN A 203 -10.62 13.92 10.44
CA ASN A 203 -11.24 14.19 11.74
C ASN A 203 -10.21 14.29 12.88
N SER A 204 -8.91 14.24 12.55
CA SER A 204 -7.82 14.46 13.48
C SER A 204 -7.20 15.85 13.35
N ASN A 205 -6.51 16.27 14.41
CA ASN A 205 -5.66 17.45 14.46
C ASN A 205 -4.34 17.28 13.69
N THR A 206 -4.11 16.11 13.09
CA THR A 206 -2.86 15.77 12.42
C THR A 206 -3.05 15.52 10.92
N ILE A 207 -1.96 15.66 10.20
CA ILE A 207 -1.78 15.14 8.84
C ILE A 207 -0.61 14.17 8.85
N VAL A 208 -0.68 13.19 7.97
CA VAL A 208 0.44 12.30 7.70
C VAL A 208 1.21 12.89 6.52
N ASN A 209 2.51 13.09 6.71
CA ASN A 209 3.43 13.33 5.60
C ASN A 209 4.44 12.18 5.56
N GLY A 210 5.16 12.00 4.46
CA GLY A 210 6.02 10.83 4.26
C GLY A 210 7.22 10.67 5.20
N LYS A 211 7.24 11.35 6.34
CA LYS A 211 8.18 11.15 7.45
C LYS A 211 7.48 10.95 8.81
N GLY A 212 6.14 10.81 8.82
CA GLY A 212 5.31 10.64 10.00
C GLY A 212 4.20 11.68 10.14
N ARG A 213 3.61 11.75 11.33
CA ARG A 213 2.52 12.70 11.63
C ARG A 213 3.05 14.09 11.94
N ARG A 214 2.30 15.11 11.53
CA ARG A 214 2.46 16.50 11.99
C ARG A 214 1.11 17.09 12.35
N TYR A 215 1.08 17.97 13.34
CA TYR A 215 -0.11 18.74 13.65
C TYR A 215 -0.43 19.70 12.50
N ARG A 216 -1.72 19.88 12.24
CA ARG A 216 -2.23 20.87 11.29
C ARG A 216 -1.89 22.27 11.79
N ASN A 217 -1.71 23.21 10.86
CA ASN A 217 -1.64 24.63 11.23
C ASN A 217 -2.97 25.02 11.89
N ASN A 218 -2.89 25.78 12.99
CA ASN A 218 -4.05 26.20 13.79
C ASN A 218 -4.95 25.02 14.24
N TRP A 219 -4.38 23.84 14.49
CA TRP A 219 -5.16 22.68 14.93
C TRP A 219 -5.98 22.96 16.20
N ASN A 220 -5.47 23.81 17.10
CA ASN A 220 -6.12 24.19 18.35
C ASN A 220 -7.41 24.99 18.16
N THR A 221 -7.64 25.59 17.00
CA THR A 221 -8.91 26.27 16.66
C THR A 221 -9.82 25.40 15.78
N ARG A 222 -9.33 24.24 15.32
CA ARG A 222 -10.07 23.28 14.49
C ARG A 222 -10.60 22.14 15.36
N ILE A 223 -11.68 22.41 16.09
CA ILE A 223 -12.30 21.40 16.94
C ILE A 223 -13.14 20.46 16.07
N ARG A 224 -12.74 19.19 16.00
CA ARG A 224 -13.54 18.09 15.43
C ARG A 224 -14.25 17.33 16.54
N THR A 225 -15.51 16.98 16.32
CA THR A 225 -16.38 16.33 17.29
C THR A 225 -16.82 14.94 16.80
N GLY A 226 -17.50 14.18 17.65
CA GLY A 226 -18.16 12.93 17.24
C GLY A 226 -19.15 13.11 16.09
N LEU A 227 -19.84 14.25 16.03
CA LEU A 227 -20.76 14.56 14.93
C LEU A 227 -20.02 14.74 13.60
N ASP A 228 -18.83 15.35 13.60
CA ASP A 228 -17.99 15.46 12.40
C ASP A 228 -17.54 14.08 11.90
N VAL A 229 -17.15 13.20 12.82
CA VAL A 229 -16.78 11.81 12.51
C VAL A 229 -17.94 11.08 11.84
N ILE A 230 -19.13 11.10 12.46
CA ILE A 230 -20.33 10.43 11.92
C ILE A 230 -20.69 11.02 10.56
N LYS A 231 -20.64 12.35 10.40
CA LYS A 231 -20.90 13.00 9.11
C LYS A 231 -19.95 12.53 8.01
N SER A 232 -18.66 12.47 8.31
CA SER A 232 -17.64 12.01 7.35
C SER A 232 -17.82 10.53 7.02
N LEU A 233 -18.15 9.71 8.04
CA LEU A 233 -18.41 8.28 7.87
C LEU A 233 -19.67 8.01 7.04
N ASN A 234 -20.76 8.76 7.25
CA ASN A 234 -21.96 8.67 6.42
C ASN A 234 -21.62 8.89 4.94
N GLN A 235 -20.83 9.93 4.64
CA GLN A 235 -20.39 10.21 3.27
C GLN A 235 -19.57 9.04 2.71
N ALA A 236 -18.62 8.50 3.47
CA ALA A 236 -17.83 7.35 3.05
C ALA A 236 -18.69 6.11 2.79
N VAL A 237 -19.69 5.84 3.64
CA VAL A 237 -20.66 4.74 3.47
C VAL A 237 -21.49 4.93 2.19
N ASP A 238 -22.04 6.12 1.96
CA ASP A 238 -22.86 6.42 0.78
C ASP A 238 -22.05 6.26 -0.52
N GLU A 239 -20.80 6.74 -0.53
CA GLU A 239 -19.89 6.60 -1.68
C GLU A 239 -19.53 5.13 -1.94
N THR A 240 -19.27 4.36 -0.89
CA THR A 240 -18.95 2.94 -0.98
C THR A 240 -20.12 2.10 -1.44
N ILE A 241 -21.34 2.36 -0.96
CA ILE A 241 -22.54 1.67 -1.43
C ILE A 241 -22.76 1.91 -2.94
N LYS A 242 -22.60 3.16 -3.39
CA LYS A 242 -22.69 3.49 -4.83
C LYS A 242 -21.66 2.74 -5.66
N ASP A 243 -20.42 2.64 -5.17
CA ASP A 243 -19.36 1.88 -5.86
C ASP A 243 -19.68 0.39 -5.93
N ILE A 244 -20.07 -0.23 -4.81
CA ILE A 244 -20.41 -1.65 -4.78
C ILE A 244 -21.58 -1.90 -5.73
N ALA A 245 -22.64 -1.09 -5.68
CA ALA A 245 -23.80 -1.24 -6.57
C ALA A 245 -23.41 -1.11 -8.05
N SER A 246 -22.61 -0.10 -8.40
CA SER A 246 -22.22 0.18 -9.80
C SER A 246 -21.29 -0.89 -10.40
N PHE A 247 -20.49 -1.55 -9.56
CA PHE A 247 -19.51 -2.56 -9.97
C PHE A 247 -19.78 -3.93 -9.34
N SER A 248 -21.04 -4.20 -8.98
CA SER A 248 -21.53 -5.49 -8.47
C SER A 248 -21.65 -6.48 -9.63
N TYR A 249 -20.51 -6.87 -10.20
CA TYR A 249 -20.47 -7.86 -11.25
C TYR A 249 -19.82 -9.14 -10.76
N TYR A 250 -20.45 -10.27 -11.10
CA TYR A 250 -19.92 -11.59 -10.81
C TYR A 250 -19.01 -12.03 -11.96
N ASN A 251 -17.75 -12.30 -11.65
CA ASN A 251 -16.88 -13.05 -12.54
C ASN A 251 -16.23 -14.21 -11.78
N ASN A 252 -15.64 -15.12 -12.55
CA ASN A 252 -15.08 -16.37 -12.02
C ASN A 252 -13.63 -16.21 -11.51
N SER A 253 -13.11 -14.98 -11.36
CA SER A 253 -11.75 -14.81 -10.85
C SER A 253 -11.67 -14.96 -9.33
N SER A 254 -10.57 -15.54 -8.87
CA SER A 254 -10.26 -15.77 -7.48
C SER A 254 -9.18 -14.81 -7.00
N HIS A 255 -9.34 -14.28 -5.80
CA HIS A 255 -8.42 -13.31 -5.22
C HIS A 255 -8.04 -13.74 -3.80
N SER A 256 -6.76 -13.99 -3.58
CA SER A 256 -6.22 -14.47 -2.30
C SER A 256 -5.31 -13.44 -1.67
N ILE A 257 -5.61 -13.06 -0.42
CA ILE A 257 -4.77 -12.18 0.40
C ILE A 257 -4.13 -12.97 1.51
N LEU A 258 -2.80 -13.05 1.50
CA LEU A 258 -2.01 -13.64 2.58
C LEU A 258 -1.51 -12.52 3.51
N ARG A 259 -1.87 -12.60 4.79
CA ARG A 259 -1.63 -11.52 5.76
C ARG A 259 -0.32 -11.74 6.50
N GLY A 260 0.69 -10.91 6.23
CA GLY A 260 1.98 -10.96 6.91
C GLY A 260 3.17 -10.55 6.07
N ASP A 261 4.35 -10.89 6.57
CA ASP A 261 5.64 -10.59 5.94
C ASP A 261 5.77 -11.37 4.62
N THR A 262 5.96 -10.67 3.51
CA THR A 262 6.11 -11.29 2.19
C THR A 262 7.24 -12.33 2.16
N ARG A 263 8.32 -12.12 2.91
CA ARG A 263 9.47 -13.04 2.97
C ARG A 263 9.10 -14.36 3.63
N ALA A 264 8.18 -14.34 4.59
CA ALA A 264 7.67 -15.56 5.21
C ALA A 264 6.59 -16.25 4.36
N LEU A 265 5.83 -15.49 3.55
CA LEU A 265 4.65 -15.98 2.84
C LEU A 265 4.95 -16.46 1.41
N LEU A 266 5.90 -15.85 0.69
CA LEU A 266 6.29 -16.26 -0.66
C LEU A 266 6.66 -17.75 -0.79
N PRO A 267 7.36 -18.39 0.19
CA PRO A 267 7.62 -19.82 0.16
C PRO A 267 6.36 -20.71 0.04
N THR A 268 5.20 -20.21 0.48
CA THR A 268 3.92 -20.94 0.43
C THR A 268 3.19 -20.81 -0.91
N ILE A 269 3.56 -19.84 -1.74
CA ILE A 269 2.97 -19.60 -3.06
C ILE A 269 3.70 -20.45 -4.08
N ASN A 270 2.97 -21.26 -4.85
CA ASN A 270 3.57 -22.21 -5.79
C ASN A 270 3.64 -21.72 -7.24
N HIS A 271 2.72 -20.87 -7.66
CA HIS A 271 2.58 -20.48 -9.05
C HIS A 271 1.93 -19.11 -9.22
N ALA A 272 2.44 -18.37 -10.20
CA ALA A 272 1.81 -17.21 -10.83
C ALA A 272 2.32 -17.12 -12.28
N ASP A 273 1.56 -16.44 -13.15
CA ASP A 273 1.99 -16.19 -14.53
C ASP A 273 2.78 -14.88 -14.65
N VAL A 274 2.51 -13.91 -13.79
CA VAL A 274 3.23 -12.63 -13.76
C VAL A 274 3.34 -12.13 -12.33
N VAL A 275 4.43 -11.41 -12.03
CA VAL A 275 4.52 -10.60 -10.81
C VAL A 275 4.50 -9.11 -11.18
N ILE A 276 3.63 -8.33 -10.53
CA ILE A 276 3.58 -6.87 -10.67
C ILE A 276 3.63 -6.28 -9.27
N PHE A 277 4.63 -5.45 -8.97
CA PHE A 277 4.80 -4.95 -7.61
C PHE A 277 5.60 -3.64 -7.52
N SER A 278 5.49 -2.99 -6.36
CA SER A 278 6.33 -1.86 -5.96
C SER A 278 6.74 -2.06 -4.51
N PRO A 279 8.00 -2.45 -4.23
CA PRO A 279 8.45 -2.63 -2.86
C PRO A 279 8.57 -1.26 -2.16
N PRO A 280 8.44 -1.17 -0.83
CA PRO A 280 8.84 0.01 -0.07
C PRO A 280 10.27 0.45 -0.42
N TYR A 281 10.43 1.62 -1.05
CA TYR A 281 11.75 2.09 -1.50
C TYR A 281 12.70 2.36 -0.32
N PRO A 282 14.03 2.24 -0.52
CA PRO A 282 15.01 2.39 0.54
C PRO A 282 15.27 3.88 0.85
N ASN A 283 14.20 4.62 1.21
CA ASN A 283 14.19 6.05 1.49
C ASN A 283 13.84 6.35 2.97
N SER A 284 13.79 5.31 3.80
CA SER A 284 13.42 5.35 5.22
C SER A 284 11.99 5.79 5.54
N PHE A 285 11.07 5.48 4.63
CA PHE A 285 9.62 5.58 4.84
C PHE A 285 9.10 4.34 5.58
N ASP A 286 8.64 4.53 6.81
CA ASP A 286 8.09 3.45 7.66
C ASP A 286 6.55 3.46 7.60
N TYR A 287 5.99 2.46 6.92
CA TYR A 287 4.54 2.30 6.77
C TYR A 287 3.82 2.07 8.11
N THR A 288 4.50 1.56 9.14
CA THR A 288 3.93 1.44 10.49
C THR A 288 3.80 2.79 11.18
N ASP A 289 4.65 3.77 10.87
CA ASP A 289 4.56 5.14 11.38
C ASP A 289 3.59 6.02 10.59
N VAL A 290 3.43 5.74 9.29
CA VAL A 290 2.53 6.50 8.41
C VAL A 290 1.07 6.14 8.68
N TYR A 291 0.77 4.85 8.84
CA TYR A 291 -0.59 4.34 9.09
C TYR A 291 -0.87 4.05 10.56
N ASN A 292 -0.10 4.67 11.47
CA ASN A 292 -0.26 4.42 12.90
C ASN A 292 -1.60 4.91 13.47
N ILE A 293 -2.26 5.89 12.84
CA ILE A 293 -3.56 6.39 13.31
C ILE A 293 -4.59 5.28 13.15
N GLU A 294 -4.66 4.69 11.96
CA GLU A 294 -5.54 3.58 11.62
C GLU A 294 -5.20 2.34 12.44
N LEU A 295 -3.91 2.00 12.54
CA LEU A 295 -3.45 0.82 13.28
C LEU A 295 -3.83 0.86 14.77
N TRP A 296 -3.64 2.01 15.44
CA TRP A 296 -3.98 2.15 16.86
C TRP A 296 -5.48 2.38 17.09
N MET A 297 -6.12 3.31 16.37
CA MET A 297 -7.52 3.66 16.62
C MET A 297 -8.48 2.52 16.34
N LEU A 298 -8.10 1.61 15.43
CA LEU A 298 -8.92 0.46 15.02
C LEU A 298 -8.48 -0.86 15.67
N ASP A 299 -7.70 -0.81 16.76
CA ASP A 299 -7.25 -1.99 17.53
C ASP A 299 -6.55 -3.08 16.71
N TYR A 300 -5.82 -2.69 15.66
CA TYR A 300 -4.84 -3.59 15.03
C TYR A 300 -3.57 -3.71 15.87
N LEU A 301 -3.29 -2.69 16.69
CA LEU A 301 -2.24 -2.68 17.70
C LEU A 301 -2.90 -2.58 19.08
N LYS A 302 -2.54 -3.49 19.98
CA LYS A 302 -3.03 -3.56 21.35
C LYS A 302 -1.93 -3.41 22.39
N SER A 303 -0.67 -3.28 21.94
CA SER A 303 0.49 -3.13 22.79
C SER A 303 1.67 -2.48 22.04
N ASN A 304 2.67 -2.00 22.79
CA ASN A 304 3.94 -1.55 22.21
C ASN A 304 4.68 -2.70 21.49
N ASP A 305 4.51 -3.93 21.97
CA ASP A 305 5.15 -5.11 21.38
C ASP A 305 4.50 -5.49 20.05
N ASP A 306 3.18 -5.30 19.90
CA ASP A 306 2.49 -5.48 18.62
C ASP A 306 3.07 -4.53 17.57
N ASN A 307 3.26 -3.26 17.93
CA ASN A 307 3.81 -2.25 17.01
C ASN A 307 5.25 -2.59 16.62
N ARG A 308 6.07 -3.00 17.60
CA ARG A 308 7.45 -3.43 17.34
C ARG A 308 7.51 -4.69 16.46
N SER A 309 6.66 -5.67 16.75
CA SER A 309 6.55 -6.92 15.99
C SER A 309 6.14 -6.65 14.54
N LEU A 310 5.11 -5.83 14.32
CA LEU A 310 4.68 -5.41 13.00
C LEU A 310 5.80 -4.70 12.24
N ARG A 311 6.48 -3.75 12.89
CA ARG A 311 7.60 -3.00 12.31
C ARG A 311 8.79 -3.87 11.96
N ASN A 312 9.08 -4.91 12.72
CA ASN A 312 10.18 -5.83 12.39
C ASN A 312 9.84 -6.78 11.23
N ARG A 313 8.57 -6.89 10.85
CA ARG A 313 8.07 -7.72 9.74
C ARG A 313 7.96 -6.97 8.42
N THR A 314 8.16 -5.65 8.41
CA THR A 314 8.19 -4.86 7.17
C THR A 314 9.49 -5.14 6.40
N LEU A 315 9.48 -4.76 5.12
CA LEU A 315 10.69 -4.76 4.29
C LEU A 315 11.76 -3.85 4.92
N ARG A 316 13.04 -4.25 4.87
CA ARG A 316 14.17 -3.56 5.53
C ARG A 316 14.58 -2.26 4.81
N SER A 317 13.62 -1.42 4.46
CA SER A 317 13.78 -0.18 3.68
C SER A 317 13.87 1.09 4.55
N HIS A 318 13.90 0.94 5.87
CA HIS A 318 13.83 2.05 6.82
C HIS A 318 14.66 1.85 8.10
N VAL A 319 15.12 2.92 8.74
CA VAL A 319 16.08 2.86 9.87
C VAL A 319 15.44 2.86 11.27
N GLN A 320 14.11 2.88 11.33
CA GLN A 320 13.32 2.94 12.57
C GLN A 320 13.25 1.59 13.29
N ALA A 321 13.70 0.51 12.65
CA ALA A 321 13.85 -0.80 13.25
C ALA A 321 15.33 -1.19 13.37
N LYS A 322 15.60 -2.16 14.25
CA LYS A 322 16.92 -2.79 14.34
C LYS A 322 16.93 -4.03 13.47
N TRP A 323 17.70 -3.98 12.41
CA TRP A 323 17.85 -5.09 11.47
C TRP A 323 19.07 -5.93 11.78
N THR A 324 18.99 -7.19 11.36
CA THR A 324 20.09 -8.14 11.38
C THR A 324 20.29 -8.70 9.98
N ALA A 325 21.53 -9.06 9.66
CA ALA A 325 21.85 -9.76 8.43
C ALA A 325 21.14 -11.11 8.36
N ASN A 326 20.81 -11.54 7.15
CA ASN A 326 20.48 -12.94 6.90
C ASN A 326 21.79 -13.70 6.60
N PRO A 327 22.27 -14.58 7.50
CA PRO A 327 23.53 -15.29 7.30
C PRO A 327 23.51 -16.26 6.11
N ASP A 328 22.31 -16.62 5.62
CA ASP A 328 22.13 -17.54 4.50
C ASP A 328 22.16 -16.85 3.13
N ILE A 329 22.27 -15.51 3.10
CA ILE A 329 22.28 -14.73 1.85
C ILE A 329 23.62 -14.03 1.68
N GLU A 330 24.32 -14.40 0.61
CA GLU A 330 25.51 -13.70 0.14
C GLU A 330 25.20 -12.99 -1.19
N LEU A 331 25.25 -11.65 -1.18
CA LEU A 331 25.01 -10.85 -2.38
C LEU A 331 26.31 -10.64 -3.15
N LYS A 332 26.31 -11.06 -4.41
CA LYS A 332 27.42 -10.82 -5.34
C LYS A 332 27.06 -9.63 -6.23
N SER A 333 27.43 -8.42 -5.80
CA SER A 333 27.32 -7.21 -6.61
C SER A 333 28.43 -6.23 -6.28
N ASN A 334 29.24 -5.90 -7.28
CA ASN A 334 30.29 -4.88 -7.15
C ASN A 334 29.65 -3.50 -6.93
N LEU A 335 28.57 -3.19 -7.65
CA LEU A 335 27.88 -1.91 -7.53
C LEU A 335 27.31 -1.70 -6.12
N LEU A 336 26.75 -2.75 -5.52
CA LEU A 336 26.30 -2.71 -4.13
C LEU A 336 27.47 -2.51 -3.17
N MET A 337 28.56 -3.27 -3.31
CA MET A 337 29.74 -3.15 -2.44
C MET A 337 30.33 -1.74 -2.49
N ASP A 338 30.47 -1.16 -3.69
CA ASP A 338 30.98 0.20 -3.90
C ASP A 338 30.03 1.25 -3.28
N THR A 339 28.72 1.08 -3.47
CA THR A 339 27.70 1.96 -2.87
C THR A 339 27.75 1.91 -1.35
N ILE A 340 27.80 0.72 -0.75
CA ILE A 340 27.89 0.54 0.70
C ILE A 340 29.20 1.12 1.25
N THR A 341 30.33 0.86 0.60
CA THR A 341 31.65 1.40 0.99
C THR A 341 31.63 2.93 0.98
N THR A 342 31.06 3.53 -0.07
CA THR A 342 30.94 4.99 -0.17
C THR A 342 30.04 5.56 0.93
N LEU A 343 28.91 4.92 1.23
CA LEU A 343 28.03 5.32 2.34
C LEU A 343 28.71 5.17 3.71
N GLN A 344 29.51 4.10 3.91
CA GLN A 344 30.29 3.89 5.13
C GLN A 344 31.35 4.98 5.32
N ASN A 345 32.06 5.36 4.25
CA ASN A 345 33.02 6.47 4.29
C ASN A 345 32.35 7.81 4.64
N GLN A 346 31.07 7.98 4.31
CA GLN A 346 30.28 9.16 4.66
C GLN A 346 29.46 9.00 5.95
N ARG A 347 29.66 7.93 6.74
CA ARG A 347 28.81 7.62 7.91
C ARG A 347 28.68 8.78 8.90
N GLY A 348 29.71 9.61 9.04
CA GLY A 348 29.72 10.77 9.93
C GLY A 348 28.76 11.91 9.55
N ILE A 349 28.35 12.01 8.28
CA ILE A 349 27.43 13.07 7.79
C ILE A 349 26.03 12.54 7.47
N LEU A 350 25.82 11.23 7.58
CA LEU A 350 24.51 10.60 7.45
C LEU A 350 23.61 11.02 8.62
N TRP A 351 22.35 11.32 8.33
CA TRP A 351 21.37 11.65 9.37
C TRP A 351 21.03 10.44 10.27
N ASN A 352 21.32 9.23 9.80
CA ASN A 352 21.30 8.02 10.61
C ASN A 352 22.48 7.11 10.22
N LYS A 353 23.28 6.72 11.21
CA LYS A 353 24.48 5.90 11.01
C LYS A 353 24.22 4.48 10.48
N ASN A 354 22.98 4.00 10.54
CA ASN A 354 22.57 2.66 10.13
C ASN A 354 22.07 2.60 8.67
N ILE A 355 22.14 3.71 7.92
CA ILE A 355 21.74 3.73 6.51
C ILE A 355 22.54 2.73 5.66
N PRO A 356 23.87 2.57 5.80
CA PRO A 356 24.60 1.56 5.02
C PRO A 356 24.04 0.15 5.24
N GLU A 357 23.78 -0.23 6.50
CA GLU A 357 23.21 -1.52 6.84
C GLU A 357 21.79 -1.68 6.28
N MET A 358 20.94 -0.64 6.39
CA MET A 358 19.59 -0.64 5.81
C MET A 358 19.63 -0.89 4.29
N ILE A 359 20.54 -0.23 3.55
CA ILE A 359 20.68 -0.47 2.10
C ILE A 359 21.09 -1.91 1.81
N SER A 360 22.08 -2.44 2.55
CA SER A 360 22.51 -3.84 2.39
C SER A 360 21.34 -4.83 2.60
N TYR A 361 20.60 -4.65 3.70
CA TYR A 361 19.48 -5.51 4.07
C TYR A 361 18.27 -5.39 3.14
N TYR A 362 18.05 -4.22 2.55
CA TYR A 362 17.04 -4.02 1.52
C TYR A 362 17.30 -4.92 0.30
N PHE A 363 18.54 -4.97 -0.19
CA PHE A 363 18.89 -5.82 -1.32
C PHE A 363 18.92 -7.32 -0.97
N GLU A 364 19.25 -7.68 0.26
CA GLU A 364 19.10 -9.06 0.74
C GLU A 364 17.64 -9.51 0.68
N ASP A 365 16.70 -8.66 1.10
CA ASP A 365 15.27 -8.95 1.01
C ASP A 365 14.81 -9.10 -0.45
N LEU A 366 15.22 -8.19 -1.34
CA LEU A 366 14.86 -8.28 -2.76
C LEU A 366 15.44 -9.52 -3.43
N TYR A 367 16.69 -9.88 -3.14
CA TYR A 367 17.30 -11.11 -3.63
C TYR A 367 16.50 -12.34 -3.20
N PHE A 368 16.13 -12.42 -1.92
CA PHE A 368 15.30 -13.50 -1.39
C PHE A 368 13.92 -13.59 -2.07
N ILE A 369 13.30 -12.43 -2.34
CA ILE A 369 12.03 -12.33 -3.05
C ILE A 369 12.17 -12.88 -4.48
N PHE A 370 13.20 -12.46 -5.23
CA PHE A 370 13.45 -12.97 -6.58
C PHE A 370 13.84 -14.46 -6.60
N MET A 371 14.52 -14.95 -5.56
CA MET A 371 14.77 -16.38 -5.40
C MET A 371 13.46 -17.17 -5.31
N ASN A 372 12.44 -16.62 -4.66
CA ASN A 372 11.09 -17.21 -4.67
C ASN A 372 10.39 -17.04 -6.02
N PHE A 373 10.53 -15.91 -6.71
CA PHE A 373 9.98 -15.74 -8.06
C PHE A 373 10.56 -16.75 -9.04
N LYS A 374 11.84 -17.12 -8.92
CA LYS A 374 12.44 -18.19 -9.70
C LYS A 374 11.66 -19.51 -9.56
N ARG A 375 11.09 -19.81 -8.39
CA ARG A 375 10.25 -21.00 -8.20
C ARG A 375 8.83 -20.80 -8.74
N ILE A 376 8.27 -19.62 -8.53
CA ILE A 376 6.84 -19.29 -8.80
C ILE A 376 6.55 -19.10 -10.30
N LEU A 377 7.45 -18.40 -11.02
CA LEU A 377 7.28 -18.06 -12.43
C LEU A 377 7.78 -19.19 -13.35
N LYS A 378 7.15 -19.35 -14.52
CA LYS A 378 7.67 -20.21 -15.60
C LYS A 378 8.78 -19.47 -16.37
N ARG A 379 9.58 -20.21 -17.15
CA ARG A 379 10.52 -19.59 -18.12
C ARG A 379 9.72 -18.77 -19.14
N GLY A 380 10.28 -17.66 -19.60
CA GLY A 380 9.62 -16.67 -20.46
C GLY A 380 8.58 -15.78 -19.76
N HIS A 381 8.35 -15.98 -18.45
CA HIS A 381 7.38 -15.18 -17.69
C HIS A 381 8.09 -14.06 -16.92
N HIS A 382 7.33 -13.03 -16.55
CA HIS A 382 7.89 -11.73 -16.24
C HIS A 382 7.64 -11.29 -14.80
N ALA A 383 8.61 -10.58 -14.23
CA ALA A 383 8.48 -9.80 -13.02
C ALA A 383 8.63 -8.31 -13.37
N ILE A 384 7.57 -7.53 -13.14
CA ILE A 384 7.51 -6.11 -13.44
C ILE A 384 7.53 -5.35 -12.11
N VAL A 385 8.53 -4.49 -11.95
CA VAL A 385 8.74 -3.75 -10.71
C VAL A 385 8.78 -2.26 -10.97
N ALA A 386 7.94 -1.51 -10.25
CA ALA A 386 8.08 -0.07 -10.10
C ALA A 386 8.99 0.21 -8.90
N ILE A 387 10.13 0.84 -9.15
CA ILE A 387 11.16 1.06 -8.12
C ILE A 387 11.75 2.46 -8.20
N GLY A 388 12.01 3.07 -7.05
CA GLY A 388 12.58 4.41 -6.95
C GLY A 388 13.98 4.40 -6.35
N ASP A 389 14.86 5.22 -6.93
CA ASP A 389 16.19 5.44 -6.40
C ASP A 389 16.18 6.21 -5.07
N SER A 390 17.29 6.11 -4.34
CA SER A 390 17.51 6.89 -3.13
C SER A 390 18.83 7.64 -3.17
N ARG A 391 18.94 8.71 -2.37
CA ARG A 391 20.18 9.48 -2.23
C ARG A 391 20.40 9.87 -0.78
N TYR A 392 21.60 9.59 -0.28
CA TYR A 392 22.02 9.83 1.10
C TYR A 392 23.38 10.49 1.12
N ALA A 393 23.48 11.67 1.75
CA ALA A 393 24.73 12.45 1.80
C ALA A 393 25.39 12.70 0.43
N GLY A 394 24.59 12.79 -0.64
CA GLY A 394 25.06 12.93 -2.02
C GLY A 394 25.37 11.61 -2.73
N VAL A 395 25.46 10.49 -2.02
CA VAL A 395 25.62 9.16 -2.62
C VAL A 395 24.29 8.71 -3.21
N HIS A 396 24.28 8.48 -4.52
CA HIS A 396 23.15 7.90 -5.24
C HIS A 396 23.19 6.39 -5.10
N VAL A 397 22.06 5.81 -4.71
CA VAL A 397 21.82 4.37 -4.72
C VAL A 397 20.98 4.08 -5.96
N ASP A 398 21.61 3.58 -7.02
CA ASP A 398 20.92 3.13 -8.24
C ASP A 398 20.27 1.78 -7.96
N VAL A 399 19.00 1.83 -7.56
CA VAL A 399 18.31 0.64 -7.07
C VAL A 399 18.06 -0.34 -8.21
N GLY A 400 17.79 0.16 -9.41
CA GLY A 400 17.53 -0.67 -10.57
C GLY A 400 18.77 -1.44 -11.03
N ALA A 401 19.91 -0.76 -11.15
CA ALA A 401 21.16 -1.40 -11.58
C ALA A 401 21.68 -2.42 -10.55
N ILE A 402 21.62 -2.08 -9.26
CA ILE A 402 22.01 -3.03 -8.21
C ILE A 402 21.08 -4.25 -8.22
N LEU A 403 19.77 -4.03 -8.34
CA LEU A 403 18.80 -5.13 -8.40
C LEU A 403 19.07 -6.06 -9.58
N GLU A 404 19.34 -5.50 -10.77
CA GLU A 404 19.69 -6.27 -11.97
C GLU A 404 20.92 -7.16 -11.73
N GLU A 405 22.01 -6.61 -11.19
CA GLU A 405 23.25 -7.34 -10.92
C GLU A 405 23.03 -8.52 -9.95
N ILE A 406 22.32 -8.29 -8.84
CA ILE A 406 22.15 -9.32 -7.81
C ILE A 406 21.22 -10.45 -8.25
N ILE A 407 20.23 -10.21 -9.12
CA ILE A 407 19.27 -11.24 -9.53
C ILE A 407 19.67 -11.97 -10.82
N GLN A 408 20.64 -11.47 -11.57
CA GLN A 408 21.12 -12.14 -12.79
C GLN A 408 21.46 -13.63 -12.55
N PRO A 409 22.19 -14.03 -11.47
CA PRO A 409 22.46 -15.44 -11.18
C PRO A 409 21.22 -16.28 -10.86
N LEU A 410 20.09 -15.65 -10.54
CA LEU A 410 18.81 -16.33 -10.31
C LEU A 410 18.09 -16.69 -11.62
N GLY A 411 18.61 -16.27 -12.79
CA GLY A 411 18.03 -16.52 -14.09
C GLY A 411 16.98 -15.49 -14.49
N PHE A 412 17.18 -14.22 -14.12
CA PHE A 412 16.39 -13.10 -14.58
C PHE A 412 17.24 -12.16 -15.42
N ILE A 413 16.70 -11.71 -16.56
CA ILE A 413 17.33 -10.72 -17.43
C ILE A 413 16.43 -9.50 -17.54
N LEU A 414 17.03 -8.30 -17.55
CA LEU A 414 16.30 -7.07 -17.78
C LEU A 414 16.00 -6.94 -19.28
N VAL A 415 14.72 -6.96 -19.66
CA VAL A 415 14.30 -6.83 -21.07
C VAL A 415 13.78 -5.44 -21.40
N GLU A 416 13.32 -4.68 -20.41
CA GLU A 416 12.91 -3.30 -20.58
C GLU A 416 13.15 -2.49 -19.29
N LYS A 417 13.64 -1.26 -19.45
CA LYS A 417 13.78 -0.25 -18.39
C LYS A 417 13.33 1.10 -18.92
N GLY A 418 12.58 1.84 -18.12
CA GLY A 418 12.40 3.27 -18.39
C GLY A 418 11.80 4.03 -17.22
N GLU A 419 11.98 5.35 -17.25
CA GLU A 419 11.46 6.25 -16.22
C GLU A 419 9.94 6.37 -16.32
N ILE A 420 9.24 6.19 -15.20
CA ILE A 420 7.80 6.42 -15.06
C ILE A 420 7.55 7.80 -14.44
N ARG A 421 8.48 8.30 -13.62
CA ARG A 421 8.34 9.57 -12.91
C ARG A 421 9.69 10.08 -12.39
N SER A 422 9.83 11.40 -12.29
CA SER A 422 10.84 12.04 -11.43
C SER A 422 10.32 12.27 -10.00
N MET A 423 11.02 11.76 -9.01
CA MET A 423 10.77 11.89 -7.57
C MET A 423 11.56 13.06 -6.95
N ARG A 424 11.00 13.66 -5.90
CA ARG A 424 11.72 14.68 -5.11
C ARG A 424 12.80 14.01 -4.27
N SER A 425 14.01 14.57 -4.29
CA SER A 425 15.05 14.23 -3.33
C SER A 425 14.58 14.47 -1.90
N SER A 426 15.20 13.80 -0.91
CA SER A 426 14.88 14.02 0.50
C SER A 426 14.94 15.51 0.87
N SER A 427 14.19 15.92 1.89
CA SER A 427 14.10 17.33 2.33
C SER A 427 15.44 18.00 2.68
N GLN A 428 16.52 17.23 2.79
CA GLN A 428 17.88 17.70 3.04
C GLN A 428 18.57 18.24 1.77
N HIS A 429 18.03 18.03 0.58
CA HIS A 429 18.65 18.42 -0.70
C HIS A 429 17.80 19.48 -1.45
N GLY A 430 17.04 20.31 -0.73
CA GLY A 430 16.31 21.43 -1.33
C GLY A 430 15.06 21.05 -2.14
N GLY A 431 14.62 19.80 -2.10
CA GLY A 431 13.36 19.36 -2.73
C GLY A 431 13.36 19.36 -4.27
N LYS A 432 14.54 19.34 -4.91
CA LYS A 432 14.66 19.22 -6.37
C LYS A 432 14.21 17.82 -6.84
N PHE A 433 13.62 17.76 -8.04
CA PHE A 433 13.22 16.51 -8.70
C PHE A 433 14.44 15.88 -9.38
N GLU A 434 15.29 15.19 -8.61
CA GLU A 434 16.57 14.62 -9.10
C GLU A 434 16.68 13.10 -8.94
N LEU A 435 15.63 12.43 -8.46
CA LEU A 435 15.59 10.97 -8.37
C LEU A 435 14.59 10.44 -9.37
N SER A 436 14.87 9.30 -9.99
CA SER A 436 13.96 8.68 -10.96
C SER A 436 13.28 7.46 -10.35
N GLU A 437 12.00 7.30 -10.69
CA GLU A 437 11.23 6.08 -10.49
C GLU A 437 11.16 5.34 -11.81
N HIS A 438 11.59 4.09 -11.82
CA HIS A 438 11.75 3.27 -13.00
C HIS A 438 10.74 2.12 -13.00
N CYS A 439 10.26 1.80 -14.20
CA CYS A 439 9.69 0.49 -14.50
C CYS A 439 10.84 -0.41 -14.95
N LEU A 440 11.02 -1.53 -14.29
CA LEU A 440 11.93 -2.59 -14.72
C LEU A 440 11.11 -3.83 -15.07
N VAL A 441 11.38 -4.39 -16.24
CA VAL A 441 10.73 -5.61 -16.73
C VAL A 441 11.80 -6.70 -16.79
N PHE A 442 11.70 -7.67 -15.90
CA PHE A 442 12.59 -8.82 -15.88
C PHE A 442 11.91 -10.04 -16.47
N GLU A 443 12.56 -10.71 -17.41
CA GLU A 443 12.15 -12.01 -17.93
C GLU A 443 12.93 -13.13 -17.25
N LYS A 444 12.24 -14.21 -16.85
CA LYS A 444 12.88 -15.42 -16.33
C LYS A 444 13.35 -16.34 -17.46
N ILE A 445 14.63 -16.70 -17.48
CA ILE A 445 15.26 -17.57 -18.51
C ILE A 445 15.44 -19.04 -18.10
#